data_AF-A0A1V4WS37-F1
#
_entry.id   AF-A0A1V4WS37-F1
#
_cell.length_a   1.000
_cell.length_b   1.000
_cell.length_c   1.000
_cell.angle_alpha   90.00
_cell.angle_beta   90.00
_cell.angle_gamma   90.00
#
_symmetry.space_group_name_H-M   'P 1'
#
loop_
_entity.id
_entity.type
_entity.pdbx_description
1 polymer ?
#
loop_
_entity_poly.entity_id
_entity_poly.type
_entity_poly.pdbx_seq_one_letter_code
_entity_poly.pdbx_strand_id
1 'polypeptide(L)'
;MRLIILIACIVIVVAIFSTQNSQPVSVSFFVWNFQASLAIVVFLSVISGLVLGVLASFFLRLTGKRKAAAGKEPGTAPVEPGKTGA
;
A
#
# COMPACT_ATOMS: atom_id res chain seq x y z
N MET A 1 -26.88 -1.16 30.04
CA MET A 1 -27.92 -0.88 29.02
C MET A 1 -27.38 -0.18 27.77
N ARG A 2 -26.76 1.01 27.86
CA ARG A 2 -26.26 1.76 26.68
C ARG A 2 -25.31 0.97 25.77
N LEU A 3 -24.35 0.24 26.35
CA LEU A 3 -23.42 -0.61 25.60
C LEU A 3 -24.11 -1.76 24.87
N ILE A 4 -25.08 -2.41 25.52
CA ILE A 4 -25.83 -3.54 24.93
C ILE A 4 -26.63 -3.06 23.71
N ILE A 5 -27.27 -1.89 23.81
CA ILE A 5 -27.99 -1.27 22.70
C ILE A 5 -27.04 -1.00 21.53
N LEU A 6 -25.86 -0.43 21.81
CA LEU A 6 -24.86 -0.15 20.78
C LEU A 6 -24.36 -1.43 20.11
N ILE A 7 -24.07 -2.48 20.87
CA ILE A 7 -23.68 -3.78 20.33
C ILE A 7 -24.79 -4.37 19.47
N ALA A 8 -26.04 -4.34 19.95
CA ALA A 8 -27.19 -4.85 19.19
C ALA A 8 -27.35 -4.10 17.85
N CYS A 9 -27.21 -2.78 17.86
CA CYS A 9 -27.22 -1.98 16.63
C CYS A 9 -26.11 -2.41 15.66
N ILE A 10 -24.87 -2.58 16.15
CA ILE A 10 -23.75 -3.03 15.32
C ILE A 10 -24.03 -4.42 14.73
N VAL A 11 -24.51 -5.37 15.55
CA VAL A 11 -24.82 -6.73 15.10
C VAL A 11 -25.89 -6.73 14.02
N ILE A 12 -26.95 -5.92 14.16
CA ILE A 12 -28.00 -5.78 13.14
C ILE A 12 -27.40 -5.26 11.83
N VAL A 13 -26.58 -4.21 11.89
CA VAL A 13 -25.92 -3.64 10.70
C VAL A 13 -25.04 -4.69 10.01
N VAL A 14 -24.23 -5.42 10.79
CA VAL A 14 -23.35 -6.47 10.26
C VAL A 14 -24.16 -7.61 9.65
N ALA A 15 -25.26 -8.03 10.27
CA ALA A 15 -26.13 -9.08 9.75
C ALA A 15 -26.77 -8.69 8.41
N ILE A 16 -27.28 -7.45 8.31
CA ILE A 16 -27.83 -6.91 7.07
C ILE A 16 -26.74 -6.85 5.99
N PHE A 17 -25.56 -6.30 6.32
CA PHE A 17 -24.42 -6.24 5.41
C PHE A 17 -24.03 -7.63 4.89
N SER A 18 -23.91 -8.61 5.79
CA SER A 18 -23.58 -9.99 5.43
C SER A 18 -24.64 -10.60 4.52
N THR A 19 -25.92 -10.34 4.78
CA THR A 19 -27.03 -10.90 4.00
C THR A 19 -27.08 -10.29 2.61
N GLN A 20 -26.95 -8.97 2.49
CA GLN A 20 -26.93 -8.27 1.20
C GLN A 20 -25.72 -8.65 0.34
N ASN A 21 -24.58 -8.92 0.97
CA ASN A 21 -23.37 -9.34 0.28
C ASN A 21 -23.24 -10.86 0.16
N SER A 22 -24.24 -11.66 0.58
CA SER A 22 -24.17 -13.13 0.53
C SER A 22 -24.33 -13.72 -0.87
N GLN A 23 -24.79 -12.93 -1.84
CA GLN A 23 -24.95 -13.38 -3.22
C GLN A 23 -23.59 -13.79 -3.80
N PRO A 24 -23.44 -15.06 -4.22
CA PRO A 24 -22.20 -15.55 -4.77
C PRO A 24 -21.97 -14.95 -6.16
N VAL A 25 -20.77 -14.43 -6.37
CA VAL A 25 -20.29 -13.94 -7.65
C VAL A 25 -19.20 -14.89 -8.13
N SER A 26 -19.32 -15.34 -9.38
CA SER A 26 -18.29 -16.14 -10.04
C SER A 26 -17.12 -15.25 -10.43
N VAL A 27 -15.94 -15.58 -9.92
CA VAL A 27 -14.69 -14.92 -10.25
C VAL A 27 -13.83 -15.88 -11.07
N SER A 28 -13.56 -15.48 -12.30
CA SER A 28 -12.64 -16.17 -13.22
C SER A 28 -11.33 -15.39 -13.25
N PHE A 29 -10.28 -15.93 -12.64
CA PHE A 29 -8.95 -15.34 -12.61
C PHE A 29 -7.93 -16.28 -13.27
N PHE A 30 -7.61 -15.99 -14.53
CA PHE A 30 -6.71 -16.80 -15.36
C PHE A 30 -7.20 -18.25 -15.46
N VAL A 31 -6.58 -19.20 -14.74
CA VAL A 31 -6.99 -20.62 -14.71
C VAL A 31 -7.96 -20.92 -13.55
N TRP A 32 -8.06 -20.03 -12.57
CA TRP A 32 -8.91 -20.24 -11.39
C TRP A 32 -10.32 -19.75 -11.61
N ASN A 33 -11.28 -20.56 -11.18
CA ASN A 33 -12.70 -20.22 -11.17
C ASN A 33 -13.25 -20.58 -9.80
N PHE A 34 -13.75 -19.59 -9.07
CA PHE A 34 -14.34 -19.80 -7.75
C PHE A 34 -15.53 -18.87 -7.54
N GLN A 35 -16.39 -19.23 -6.60
CA GLN A 35 -17.53 -18.41 -6.20
C GLN A 35 -17.27 -17.82 -4.82
N ALA A 36 -17.50 -16.52 -4.69
CA ALA A 36 -17.30 -15.79 -3.46
C ALA A 36 -18.29 -14.63 -3.36
N SER A 37 -18.54 -14.12 -2.15
CA SER A 37 -19.35 -12.92 -1.98
C SER A 37 -18.69 -11.70 -2.63
N LEU A 38 -19.48 -10.75 -3.13
CA LEU A 38 -18.94 -9.50 -3.65
C LEU A 38 -18.09 -8.77 -2.59
N ALA A 39 -18.53 -8.77 -1.33
CA ALA A 39 -17.79 -8.16 -0.23
C ALA A 39 -16.38 -8.74 -0.07
N ILE A 40 -16.22 -10.07 -0.04
CA ILE A 40 -14.89 -10.67 0.15
C ILE A 40 -13.99 -10.40 -1.06
N VAL A 41 -14.55 -10.42 -2.28
CA VAL A 41 -13.81 -10.13 -3.52
C VAL A 41 -13.28 -8.71 -3.51
N VAL A 42 -14.12 -7.73 -3.18
CA VAL A 42 -13.73 -6.31 -3.09
C VAL A 42 -12.68 -6.12 -1.99
N PHE A 43 -12.90 -6.71 -0.82
CA PHE A 43 -11.97 -6.58 0.31
C PHE A 43 -10.58 -7.14 -0.01
N LEU A 44 -10.51 -8.35 -0.59
CA LEU A 44 -9.26 -8.96 -1.02
C LEU A 44 -8.57 -8.19 -2.14
N SER A 45 -9.34 -7.61 -3.07
CA SER A 45 -8.80 -6.77 -4.15
C SER A 45 -8.12 -5.52 -3.61
N VAL A 46 -8.76 -4.81 -2.67
CA VAL A 46 -8.20 -3.62 -2.03
C VAL A 46 -6.93 -3.96 -1.25
N ILE A 47 -6.94 -5.03 -0.45
CA ILE A 47 -5.75 -5.47 0.29
C ILE A 47 -4.61 -5.85 -0.67
N SER A 48 -4.92 -6.59 -1.72
CA SER A 48 -3.92 -6.99 -2.72
C SER A 48 -3.32 -5.76 -3.40
N GLY A 49 -4.15 -4.79 -3.79
CA GLY A 49 -3.69 -3.52 -4.35
C GLY A 49 -2.80 -2.72 -3.39
N LEU A 50 -3.14 -2.68 -2.10
CA LEU A 50 -2.32 -2.02 -1.08
C LEU A 50 -0.95 -2.71 -0.94
N VAL A 51 -0.93 -4.04 -0.84
CA VAL A 51 0.31 -4.82 -0.74
C VAL A 51 1.19 -4.63 -1.97
N LEU A 52 0.61 -4.74 -3.17
CA LEU A 52 1.33 -4.52 -4.42
C LEU A 52 1.86 -3.09 -4.54
N GLY A 53 1.07 -2.08 -4.12
CA GLY A 53 1.48 -0.68 -4.14
C GLY A 53 2.65 -0.40 -3.19
N VAL A 54 2.60 -0.93 -1.97
CA VAL A 54 3.71 -0.83 -1.00
C VAL A 54 4.96 -1.50 -1.55
N LEU A 55 4.82 -2.70 -2.10
CA LEU A 55 5.93 -3.46 -2.66
C LEU A 55 6.56 -2.75 -3.87
N ALA A 56 5.75 -2.22 -4.79
CA ALA A 56 6.21 -1.44 -5.93
C ALA A 56 6.97 -0.18 -5.49
N SER A 57 6.45 0.56 -4.50
CA SER A 57 7.13 1.73 -3.92
C SER A 57 8.49 1.37 -3.34
N PHE A 58 8.58 0.24 -2.62
CA PHE A 58 9.83 -0.25 -2.06
C PHE A 58 10.87 -0.56 -3.15
N PHE A 59 10.48 -1.31 -4.19
CA PHE A 59 11.39 -1.63 -5.30
C PHE A 59 11.83 -0.40 -6.08
N LEU A 60 10.93 0.53 -6.39
CA LEU A 60 11.26 1.76 -7.11
C LEU A 60 12.30 2.61 -6.36
N ARG A 61 12.20 2.68 -5.02
CA ARG A 61 13.18 3.38 -4.17
C ARG A 61 14.54 2.71 -4.15
N LEU A 62 14.60 1.37 -4.20
CA LEU A 62 15.86 0.63 -4.29
C LEU A 62 16.59 0.91 -5.61
N THR A 63 15.87 0.93 -6.73
CA THR A 63 16.45 1.18 -8.05
C THR A 63 16.85 2.65 -8.25
N GLY A 64 16.13 3.59 -7.63
CA GLY A 64 16.37 5.04 -7.72
C GLY A 64 17.68 5.53 -7.08
N LYS A 65 18.25 4.79 -6.12
CA LYS A 65 19.52 5.15 -5.46
C LYS A 65 20.73 5.13 -6.39
N ARG A 66 20.67 4.44 -7.54
CA ARG A 66 21.80 4.35 -8.49
C ARG A 66 22.01 5.63 -9.32
N LYS A 67 21.02 6.53 -9.42
CA LYS A 67 21.14 7.77 -10.21
C LYS A 67 21.71 8.96 -9.42
N ALA A 68 21.63 8.97 -8.10
CA ALA A 68 22.11 10.07 -7.26
C ALA A 68 23.63 10.01 -6.97
N ALA A 69 24.28 8.86 -7.15
CA ALA A 69 25.71 8.68 -6.88
C ALA A 69 26.62 9.08 -8.06
N ALA A 70 26.06 9.38 -9.24
CA ALA A 70 26.82 9.76 -10.44
C ALA A 70 26.99 11.29 -10.59
N GLY A 71 26.48 12.10 -9.65
CA GLY A 71 26.50 13.57 -9.73
C GLY A 71 27.37 14.29 -8.69
N LYS A 72 28.19 13.57 -7.91
CA LYS A 72 29.13 14.20 -6.97
C LYS A 72 30.54 14.16 -7.55
N GLU A 73 30.85 15.15 -8.39
CA GLU A 73 32.21 15.39 -8.86
C GLU A 73 33.17 15.55 -7.66
N PRO A 74 34.27 14.79 -7.59
CA PRO A 74 35.28 14.97 -6.56
C PRO A 74 36.27 16.04 -7.00
N GLY A 75 36.18 17.24 -6.42
CA GLY A 75 37.29 18.19 -6.50
C GLY A 75 36.89 19.65 -6.64
N THR A 76 36.53 20.27 -5.52
CA THR A 76 36.85 21.69 -5.30
C THR A 76 37.22 21.82 -3.84
N ALA A 77 38.52 21.63 -3.55
CA ALA A 77 39.07 22.01 -2.27
C ALA A 77 38.91 23.53 -2.08
N PRO A 78 38.72 24.04 -0.84
CA PRO A 78 38.72 25.47 -0.61
C PRO A 78 40.14 25.99 -0.83
N VAL A 79 40.35 26.82 -1.85
CA VAL A 79 41.59 27.60 -1.95
C VAL A 79 41.50 28.67 -0.88
N GLU A 80 42.26 28.53 0.19
CA GLU A 80 42.43 29.52 1.25
C GLU A 80 43.41 30.60 0.75
N PRO A 81 42.97 31.85 0.45
CA PRO A 81 43.87 32.88 -0.02
C PRO A 81 44.38 33.66 1.18
N GLY A 82 45.47 33.19 1.78
CA GLY A 82 46.08 33.93 2.88
C GLY A 82 47.21 33.21 3.58
N LYS A 83 48.38 33.10 2.94
CA LYS A 83 49.69 33.17 3.60
C LYS A 83 50.84 33.13 2.59
N THR A 84 51.94 33.75 3.01
CA THR A 84 53.25 33.97 2.33
C THR A 84 53.22 35.17 1.38
N GLY A 85 53.87 36.31 1.62
CA GLY A 85 55.01 36.61 2.48
C GLY A 85 56.22 36.94 1.60
N ALA A 86 56.87 38.09 1.89
CA ALA A 86 58.07 38.70 1.29
C ALA A 86 57.81 39.88 0.35
#